data_AF-A0AAJ4ZDN3-F1
#
_entry.id   AF-A0AAJ4ZDN3-F1
#
_cell.length_a   1.000
_cell.length_b   1.000
_cell.length_c   1.000
_cell.angle_alpha   90.00
_cell.angle_beta   90.00
_cell.angle_gamma   90.00
#
_symmetry.space_group_name_H-M   'P 1'
#
loop_
_entity.id
_entity.type
_entity.pdbx_description
1 polymer ?
#
loop_
_entity_poly.entity_id
_entity_poly.type
_entity_poly.pdbx_seq_one_letter_code
_entity_poly.pdbx_strand_id
1 'polypeptide(L)'
;MRTWRNLAFVLALSAAGTDVANAEGIFSRLYAARPPAGSSFVRVVNPGTAPMRAQVAGGPAQTLSGEKVASTYAIVKGNETFPIVIDGKPAGSVQVAPDTFNTLVPRRDGGKVAFTVLADTGGTQDGLKAELRFYNLSAKCAAGQLSVSPSGPTLFDGVAQGVSVARAINPVKATLVSACGTVATKTLALPALEPGDHYSLFLVGTDAAPVLRGQLSATDPYQR
;
A
#
# COMPACT_ATOMS: atom_id res chain seq x y z
N MET A 1 -20.30 60.75 46.22
CA MET A 1 -20.61 60.52 44.80
C MET A 1 -19.43 59.78 44.15
N ARG A 2 -19.72 58.59 43.61
CA ARG A 2 -18.90 57.67 42.77
C ARG A 2 -17.36 57.73 42.85
N THR A 3 -16.79 56.74 43.55
CA THR A 3 -15.42 56.24 43.33
C THR A 3 -15.48 54.96 42.49
N TRP A 4 -14.93 55.01 41.26
CA TRP A 4 -14.85 53.87 40.35
C TRP A 4 -13.66 52.97 40.71
N ARG A 5 -13.95 51.69 40.94
CA ARG A 5 -12.98 50.61 41.18
C ARG A 5 -12.55 50.04 39.83
N ASN A 6 -11.29 50.23 39.46
CA ASN A 6 -10.69 49.58 38.30
C ASN A 6 -10.30 48.13 38.66
N LEU A 7 -11.01 47.15 38.11
CA LEU A 7 -10.59 45.75 38.09
C LEU A 7 -9.63 45.55 36.91
N ALA A 8 -8.38 45.19 37.19
CA ALA A 8 -7.45 44.67 36.20
C ALA A 8 -7.76 43.19 35.93
N PHE A 9 -8.16 42.87 34.70
CA PHE A 9 -8.31 41.50 34.21
C PHE A 9 -6.99 41.06 33.57
N VAL A 10 -6.31 40.08 34.17
CA VAL A 10 -5.11 39.45 33.60
C VAL A 10 -5.57 38.37 32.61
N LEU A 11 -5.32 38.59 31.31
CA LEU A 11 -5.49 37.56 30.28
C LEU A 11 -4.31 36.58 30.33
N ALA A 12 -4.55 35.35 30.77
CA ALA A 12 -3.57 34.27 30.66
C ALA A 12 -3.59 33.71 29.23
N LEU A 13 -2.52 33.98 28.47
CA LEU A 13 -2.31 33.47 27.12
C LEU A 13 -1.82 32.02 27.21
N SER A 14 -2.72 31.05 27.06
CA SER A 14 -2.38 29.63 27.00
C SER A 14 -1.94 29.27 25.58
N ALA A 15 -0.64 29.18 25.34
CA ALA A 15 -0.10 28.66 24.08
C ALA A 15 -0.34 27.14 24.02
N ALA A 16 -1.35 26.71 23.25
CA ALA A 16 -1.51 25.33 22.84
C ALA A 16 -0.45 25.00 21.77
N GLY A 17 0.68 24.45 22.20
CA GLY A 17 1.70 23.91 21.31
C GLY A 17 1.42 22.45 21.01
N THR A 18 0.75 22.15 19.91
CA THR A 18 0.66 20.79 19.34
C THR A 18 0.47 20.85 17.82
N ASP A 19 1.49 21.30 17.06
CA ASP A 19 1.48 21.19 15.58
C ASP A 19 2.89 20.99 14.97
N VAL A 20 3.90 20.66 15.77
CA VAL A 20 5.29 20.56 15.27
C VAL A 20 5.57 19.22 14.58
N ALA A 21 4.86 18.14 14.95
CA ALA A 21 5.12 16.80 14.43
C ALA A 21 4.69 16.62 12.96
N ASN A 22 3.63 17.30 12.50
CA ASN A 22 3.16 17.20 11.11
C ASN A 22 4.08 17.92 10.10
N ALA A 23 4.75 18.99 10.55
CA ALA A 23 5.63 19.77 9.69
C ALA A 23 6.91 19.00 9.33
N GLU A 24 7.54 18.33 10.29
CA GLU A 24 8.79 17.59 10.08
C GLU A 24 8.66 16.47 9.03
N GLY A 25 7.52 15.78 9.00
CA GLY A 25 7.23 14.73 8.01
C GLY A 25 7.20 15.25 6.57
N ILE A 26 6.60 16.43 6.33
CA ILE A 26 6.52 17.05 5.00
C ILE A 26 7.90 17.58 4.56
N PHE A 27 8.65 18.23 5.46
CA PHE A 27 10.00 18.72 5.14
C PHE A 27 10.98 17.58 4.84
N SER A 28 10.89 16.45 5.56
CA SER A 28 11.74 15.28 5.29
C SER A 28 11.59 14.72 3.87
N ARG A 29 10.38 14.77 3.28
CA ARG A 29 10.14 14.35 1.89
C ARG A 29 10.74 15.33 0.87
N LEU A 30 10.79 16.62 1.18
CA LEU A 30 11.31 17.65 0.27
C LEU A 30 12.82 17.55 0.05
N TYR A 31 13.55 17.07 1.07
CA TYR A 31 15.00 16.88 1.01
C TYR A 31 15.42 15.42 0.76
N ALA A 32 14.47 14.49 0.61
CA ALA A 32 14.77 13.11 0.28
C ALA A 32 15.45 13.02 -1.09
N ALA A 33 16.50 12.22 -1.19
CA ALA A 33 17.16 11.97 -2.46
C ALA A 33 16.15 11.37 -3.44
N ARG A 34 15.96 12.05 -4.58
CA ARG A 34 15.01 11.60 -5.61
C ARG A 34 15.68 10.54 -6.50
N PRO A 35 14.98 9.44 -6.81
CA PRO A 35 15.43 8.51 -7.84
C PRO A 35 15.71 9.24 -9.17
N PRO A 36 16.69 8.77 -9.98
CA PRO A 36 16.96 9.32 -11.30
C PRO A 36 15.72 9.27 -12.21
N ALA A 37 15.65 10.16 -13.19
CA ALA A 37 14.58 10.12 -14.20
C ALA A 37 14.56 8.77 -14.93
N GLY A 38 13.37 8.24 -15.24
CA GLY A 38 13.20 6.93 -15.84
C GLY A 38 13.34 5.76 -14.85
N SER A 39 13.45 6.03 -13.55
CA SER A 39 13.34 4.99 -12.53
C SER A 39 11.93 4.41 -12.48
N SER A 40 11.81 3.20 -11.94
CA SER A 40 10.53 2.54 -11.70
C SER A 40 10.54 1.86 -10.33
N PHE A 41 9.35 1.59 -9.83
CA PHE A 41 9.13 1.12 -8.47
C PHE A 41 8.53 -0.27 -8.53
N VAL A 42 9.24 -1.26 -7.98
CA VAL A 42 8.87 -2.66 -8.11
C VAL A 42 8.83 -3.32 -6.74
N ARG A 43 7.74 -3.99 -6.42
CA ARG A 43 7.62 -4.80 -5.20
C ARG A 43 7.20 -6.22 -5.52
N VAL A 44 7.40 -7.13 -4.56
CA VAL A 44 6.89 -8.50 -4.63
C VAL A 44 5.79 -8.68 -3.58
N VAL A 45 4.73 -9.39 -3.94
CA VAL A 45 3.67 -9.80 -3.00
C VAL A 45 3.66 -11.31 -2.83
N ASN A 46 3.43 -11.79 -1.60
CA ASN A 46 3.19 -13.19 -1.28
C ASN A 46 1.67 -13.44 -1.18
N PRO A 47 1.02 -14.05 -2.19
CA PRO A 47 -0.40 -14.38 -2.10
C PRO A 47 -0.67 -15.66 -1.27
N GLY A 48 0.38 -16.40 -0.88
CA GLY A 48 0.28 -17.64 -0.14
C GLY A 48 0.25 -17.45 1.39
N THR A 49 0.08 -18.56 2.10
CA THR A 49 0.05 -18.59 3.57
C THR A 49 1.41 -18.90 4.20
N ALA A 50 2.30 -19.57 3.46
CA ALA A 50 3.66 -19.84 3.91
C ALA A 50 4.51 -18.57 3.83
N PRO A 51 5.38 -18.30 4.83
CA PRO A 51 6.36 -17.22 4.74
C PRO A 51 7.21 -17.31 3.47
N MET A 52 7.50 -16.16 2.87
CA MET A 52 8.35 -16.05 1.68
C MET A 52 9.34 -14.92 1.87
N ARG A 53 10.63 -15.15 1.58
CA ARG A 53 11.63 -14.09 1.57
C ARG A 53 11.83 -13.60 0.14
N ALA A 54 11.66 -12.30 -0.09
CA ALA A 54 11.82 -11.68 -1.40
C ALA A 54 12.92 -10.63 -1.40
N GLN A 55 13.67 -10.54 -2.49
CA GLN A 55 14.64 -9.49 -2.77
C GLN A 55 14.53 -9.08 -4.23
N VAL A 56 14.49 -7.77 -4.47
CA VAL A 56 14.34 -7.16 -5.79
C VAL A 56 15.62 -6.41 -6.14
N ALA A 57 16.18 -6.66 -7.31
CA ALA A 57 17.33 -5.93 -7.87
C ALA A 57 18.55 -5.81 -6.93
N GLY A 58 18.78 -6.80 -6.07
CA GLY A 58 19.88 -6.79 -5.09
C GLY A 58 19.65 -5.89 -3.86
N GLY A 59 18.47 -5.29 -3.71
CA GLY A 59 18.07 -4.51 -2.54
C GLY A 59 17.91 -5.33 -1.25
N PRO A 60 17.32 -4.78 -0.18
CA PRO A 60 17.15 -5.51 1.07
C PRO A 60 16.21 -6.71 0.90
N ALA A 61 16.61 -7.86 1.44
CA ALA A 61 15.75 -9.03 1.48
C ALA A 61 14.70 -8.91 2.59
N GLN A 62 13.44 -9.16 2.26
CA GLN A 62 12.30 -8.95 3.15
C GLN A 62 11.50 -10.23 3.32
N THR A 63 11.18 -10.58 4.58
CA THR A 63 10.26 -11.67 4.90
C THR A 63 8.81 -11.18 4.80
N LEU A 64 8.02 -11.89 3.98
CA LEU A 64 6.61 -11.64 3.71
C LEU A 64 5.78 -12.77 4.34
N SER A 65 5.05 -12.45 5.41
CA SER A 65 4.29 -13.40 6.22
C SER A 65 3.20 -12.70 7.03
N GLY A 66 2.13 -13.42 7.35
CA GLY A 66 1.05 -12.91 8.20
C GLY A 66 0.36 -11.70 7.56
N GLU A 67 0.40 -10.56 8.25
CA GLU A 67 -0.17 -9.30 7.76
C GLU A 67 0.74 -8.55 6.78
N LYS A 68 2.07 -8.78 6.84
CA LYS A 68 3.03 -8.21 5.87
C LYS A 68 3.11 -9.11 4.65
N VAL A 69 2.23 -8.89 3.67
CA VAL A 69 2.16 -9.70 2.46
C VAL A 69 2.97 -9.14 1.29
N ALA A 70 3.38 -7.87 1.33
CA ALA A 70 4.15 -7.23 0.26
C ALA A 70 5.47 -6.64 0.77
N SER A 71 6.49 -6.65 -0.09
CA SER A 71 7.72 -5.89 0.15
C SER A 71 7.45 -4.39 0.00
N THR A 72 8.37 -3.57 0.47
CA THR A 72 8.50 -2.20 -0.03
C THR A 72 8.79 -2.20 -1.54
N TYR A 73 8.55 -1.08 -2.20
CA TYR A 73 8.95 -0.87 -3.58
C TYR A 73 10.46 -0.63 -3.64
N ALA A 74 11.17 -1.51 -4.33
CA ALA A 74 12.54 -1.26 -4.74
C ALA A 74 12.56 -0.29 -5.92
N ILE A 75 13.57 0.55 -5.97
CA ILE A 75 13.82 1.48 -7.08
C ILE A 75 14.72 0.76 -8.08
N VAL A 76 14.24 0.64 -9.32
CA VAL A 76 14.97 0.02 -10.43
C VAL A 76 15.03 0.98 -11.60
N LYS A 77 15.95 0.74 -12.54
CA LYS A 77 15.99 1.49 -13.79
C LYS A 77 14.97 0.91 -14.78
N GLY A 78 14.11 1.77 -15.33
CA GLY A 78 13.17 1.38 -16.37
C GLY A 78 13.88 0.87 -17.63
N ASN A 79 13.24 -0.05 -18.34
CA ASN A 79 13.77 -0.73 -19.52
C ASN A 79 15.10 -1.47 -19.28
N GLU A 80 15.49 -1.73 -18.03
CA GLU A 80 16.64 -2.57 -17.70
C GLU A 80 16.15 -3.85 -17.00
N THR A 81 16.80 -4.97 -17.30
CA THR A 81 16.46 -6.24 -16.66
C THR A 81 17.14 -6.32 -15.31
N PHE A 82 16.41 -6.71 -14.26
CA PHE A 82 16.93 -6.85 -12.89
C PHE A 82 16.55 -8.20 -12.29
N PRO A 83 17.38 -8.76 -11.39
CA PRO A 83 17.13 -10.06 -10.79
C PRO A 83 16.06 -10.01 -9.68
N ILE A 84 15.33 -11.10 -9.52
CA ILE A 84 14.51 -11.40 -8.35
C ILE A 84 15.08 -12.62 -7.65
N VAL A 85 15.16 -12.56 -6.31
CA VAL A 85 15.56 -13.67 -5.46
C VAL A 85 14.39 -14.01 -4.53
N ILE A 86 13.99 -15.28 -4.51
CA ILE A 86 12.96 -15.82 -3.62
C ILE A 86 13.60 -16.90 -2.75
N ASP A 87 13.42 -16.78 -1.44
CA ASP A 87 13.95 -17.71 -0.43
C ASP A 87 15.46 -17.97 -0.57
N GLY A 88 16.21 -16.92 -0.92
CA GLY A 88 17.66 -16.97 -1.11
C GLY A 88 18.12 -17.60 -2.43
N LYS A 89 17.19 -17.97 -3.32
CA LYS A 89 17.49 -18.57 -4.63
C LYS A 89 17.11 -17.62 -5.77
N PRO A 90 17.90 -17.55 -6.85
CA PRO A 90 17.51 -16.84 -8.06
C PRO A 90 16.16 -17.35 -8.57
N ALA A 91 15.21 -16.43 -8.74
CA ALA A 91 13.84 -16.72 -9.16
C ALA A 91 13.53 -16.23 -10.58
N GLY A 92 14.50 -15.61 -11.25
CA GLY A 92 14.39 -15.07 -12.59
C GLY A 92 14.78 -13.59 -12.64
N SER A 93 14.60 -12.98 -13.81
CA SER A 93 14.80 -11.55 -14.01
C SER A 93 13.57 -10.93 -14.67
N VAL A 94 13.30 -9.67 -14.36
CA VAL A 94 12.13 -8.92 -14.84
C VAL A 94 12.61 -7.60 -15.42
N GLN A 95 11.84 -7.06 -16.38
CA GLN A 95 12.01 -5.72 -16.92
C GLN A 95 10.65 -5.01 -16.83
N VAL A 96 10.65 -3.72 -16.49
CA VAL A 96 9.45 -2.87 -16.45
C VAL A 96 9.69 -1.59 -17.23
N ALA A 97 8.62 -0.98 -17.73
CA ALA A 97 8.69 0.32 -18.40
C ALA A 97 9.12 1.42 -17.41
N PRO A 98 9.83 2.47 -17.86
CA PRO A 98 10.22 3.61 -17.01
C PRO A 98 9.02 4.34 -16.44
N ASP A 99 9.24 5.02 -15.31
CA ASP A 99 8.25 5.86 -14.63
C ASP A 99 6.96 5.13 -14.23
N THR A 100 7.07 3.84 -13.88
CA THR A 100 5.93 3.00 -13.47
C THR A 100 6.06 2.45 -12.05
N PHE A 101 4.91 2.11 -11.45
CA PHE A 101 4.81 1.28 -10.25
C PHE A 101 4.29 -0.11 -10.65
N ASN A 102 4.94 -1.17 -10.15
CA ASN A 102 4.60 -2.54 -10.49
C ASN A 102 4.64 -3.45 -9.25
N THR A 103 3.64 -4.32 -9.15
CA THR A 103 3.58 -5.39 -8.17
C THR A 103 3.80 -6.73 -8.86
N LEU A 104 4.83 -7.48 -8.43
CA LEU A 104 5.15 -8.82 -8.93
C LEU A 104 4.48 -9.88 -8.06
N VAL A 105 3.69 -10.74 -8.68
CA VAL A 105 3.05 -11.89 -8.04
C VAL A 105 3.79 -13.16 -8.47
N PRO A 106 4.53 -13.84 -7.58
CA PRO A 106 5.18 -15.10 -7.92
C PRO A 106 4.15 -16.20 -8.14
N ARG A 107 4.36 -16.98 -9.19
CA ARG A 107 3.63 -18.19 -9.54
C ARG A 107 4.63 -19.34 -9.61
N ARG A 108 4.26 -20.50 -9.07
CA ARG A 108 5.05 -21.72 -9.23
C ARG A 108 4.45 -22.55 -10.35
N ASP A 109 5.23 -22.77 -11.39
CA ASP A 109 4.86 -23.57 -12.55
C ASP A 109 5.91 -24.67 -12.76
N GLY A 110 5.53 -25.93 -12.57
CA GLY A 110 6.44 -27.07 -12.72
C GLY A 110 7.72 -26.99 -11.87
N GLY A 111 7.66 -26.36 -10.70
CA GLY A 111 8.83 -26.14 -9.83
C GLY A 111 9.70 -24.93 -10.17
N LYS A 112 9.41 -24.21 -11.27
CA LYS A 112 10.02 -22.93 -11.61
C LYS A 112 9.17 -21.78 -11.06
N VAL A 113 9.83 -20.70 -10.67
CA VAL A 113 9.15 -19.45 -10.30
C VAL A 113 9.00 -18.60 -11.56
N ALA A 114 7.78 -18.14 -11.83
CA ALA A 114 7.46 -17.13 -12.82
C ALA A 114 6.75 -15.97 -12.12
N PHE A 115 6.67 -14.79 -12.75
CA PHE A 115 5.98 -13.64 -12.19
C PHE A 115 4.83 -13.20 -13.07
N THR A 116 3.69 -12.91 -12.47
CA THR A 116 2.70 -12.02 -13.07
C THR A 116 3.08 -10.59 -12.66
N VAL A 117 3.19 -9.70 -13.65
CA VAL A 117 3.45 -8.28 -13.41
C VAL A 117 2.11 -7.54 -13.42
N LEU A 118 1.79 -6.90 -12.30
CA LEU A 118 0.63 -6.01 -12.18
C LEU A 118 1.12 -4.58 -12.26
N ALA A 119 0.61 -3.83 -13.24
CA ALA A 119 0.86 -2.40 -13.32
C ALA A 119 -0.06 -1.67 -12.33
N ASP A 120 0.52 -0.96 -11.38
CA ASP A 120 -0.21 -0.28 -10.30
C ASP A 120 -0.76 1.07 -10.79
N THR A 121 -1.59 1.03 -11.84
CA THR A 121 -2.17 2.19 -12.51
C THR A 121 -3.41 2.74 -11.80
N GLY A 122 -3.96 3.85 -12.29
CA GLY A 122 -5.20 4.44 -11.75
C GLY A 122 -5.06 5.11 -10.39
N GLY A 123 -3.83 5.32 -9.93
CA GLY A 123 -3.55 6.00 -8.67
C GLY A 123 -3.78 7.51 -8.72
N THR A 124 -3.95 8.12 -7.54
CA THR A 124 -4.15 9.57 -7.40
C THR A 124 -2.83 10.32 -7.33
N GLN A 125 -2.77 11.48 -7.99
CA GLN A 125 -1.69 12.46 -7.86
C GLN A 125 -2.06 13.58 -6.86
N ASP A 126 -3.28 13.53 -6.31
CA ASP A 126 -3.75 14.46 -5.28
C ASP A 126 -3.17 14.07 -3.92
N GLY A 127 -2.09 14.74 -3.52
CA GLY A 127 -1.41 14.53 -2.25
C GLY A 127 -2.23 14.93 -1.01
N LEU A 128 -3.42 15.52 -1.17
CA LEU A 128 -4.32 15.84 -0.06
C LEU A 128 -5.21 14.64 0.34
N LYS A 129 -5.19 13.57 -0.45
CA LYS A 129 -5.96 12.35 -0.22
C LYS A 129 -5.04 11.17 0.04
N ALA A 130 -5.57 10.19 0.76
CA ALA A 130 -4.97 8.86 0.79
C ALA A 130 -5.47 8.07 -0.43
N GLU A 131 -4.75 7.02 -0.80
CA GLU A 131 -5.14 6.09 -1.85
C GLU A 131 -5.42 4.71 -1.25
N LEU A 132 -6.54 4.10 -1.67
CA LEU A 132 -6.73 2.66 -1.53
C LEU A 132 -6.44 1.98 -2.86
N ARG A 133 -5.58 0.97 -2.86
CA ARG A 133 -5.40 0.06 -4.00
C ARG A 133 -5.79 -1.35 -3.60
N PHE A 134 -6.76 -1.92 -4.30
CA PHE A 134 -7.25 -3.27 -4.07
C PHE A 134 -6.73 -4.24 -5.13
N TYR A 135 -6.21 -5.38 -4.68
CA TYR A 135 -5.67 -6.45 -5.51
C TYR A 135 -6.52 -7.70 -5.29
N ASN A 136 -7.09 -8.24 -6.36
CA ASN A 136 -7.69 -9.57 -6.30
C ASN A 136 -6.64 -10.63 -6.67
N LEU A 137 -6.02 -11.22 -5.65
CA LEU A 137 -5.02 -12.29 -5.78
C LEU A 137 -5.56 -13.65 -5.29
N SER A 138 -6.85 -13.72 -4.93
CA SER A 138 -7.47 -14.93 -4.41
C SER A 138 -7.62 -15.96 -5.53
N ALA A 139 -7.20 -17.19 -5.26
CA ALA A 139 -7.26 -18.27 -6.24
C ALA A 139 -8.72 -18.57 -6.59
N LYS A 140 -9.04 -18.60 -7.89
CA LYS A 140 -10.37 -18.88 -8.45
C LYS A 140 -11.44 -17.84 -8.16
N CYS A 141 -11.06 -16.70 -7.59
CA CYS A 141 -11.97 -15.59 -7.36
C CYS A 141 -12.14 -14.75 -8.63
N ALA A 142 -13.08 -15.11 -9.50
CA ALA A 142 -13.27 -14.44 -10.78
C ALA A 142 -13.66 -12.96 -10.67
N ALA A 143 -14.35 -12.58 -9.59
CA ALA A 143 -14.85 -11.22 -9.35
C ALA A 143 -14.77 -10.89 -7.85
N GLY A 144 -13.73 -10.16 -7.46
CA GLY A 144 -13.51 -9.70 -6.10
C GLY A 144 -14.24 -8.38 -5.83
N GLN A 145 -14.79 -8.23 -4.63
CA GLN A 145 -15.44 -7.01 -4.17
C GLN A 145 -14.76 -6.48 -2.91
N LEU A 146 -14.76 -5.17 -2.72
CA LEU A 146 -14.39 -4.50 -1.46
C LEU A 146 -15.48 -3.50 -1.08
N SER A 147 -15.99 -3.61 0.15
CA SER A 147 -17.08 -2.77 0.67
C SER A 147 -16.78 -2.28 2.08
N VAL A 148 -17.44 -1.19 2.49
CA VAL A 148 -17.44 -0.74 3.88
C VAL A 148 -18.43 -1.59 4.68
N SER A 149 -17.96 -2.21 5.77
CA SER A 149 -18.74 -3.06 6.67
C SER A 149 -19.46 -2.22 7.75
N PRO A 150 -20.62 -2.66 8.27
CA PRO A 150 -21.35 -3.88 7.92
C PRO A 150 -22.32 -3.72 6.73
N SER A 151 -22.70 -2.48 6.40
CA SER A 151 -23.73 -2.18 5.40
C SER A 151 -23.45 -0.85 4.69
N GLY A 152 -22.18 -0.55 4.46
CA GLY A 152 -21.74 0.67 3.79
C GLY A 152 -21.57 0.50 2.28
N PRO A 153 -21.07 1.53 1.58
CA PRO A 153 -20.93 1.50 0.14
C PRO A 153 -19.87 0.49 -0.33
N THR A 154 -20.11 -0.07 -1.51
CA THR A 154 -19.09 -0.82 -2.26
C THR A 154 -18.06 0.15 -2.83
N LEU A 155 -16.80 -0.10 -2.52
CA LEU A 155 -15.67 0.72 -2.97
C LEU A 155 -15.12 0.26 -4.32
N PHE A 156 -15.06 -1.06 -4.50
CA PHE A 156 -14.66 -1.73 -5.75
C PHE A 156 -15.55 -2.95 -5.95
N ASP A 157 -15.99 -3.17 -7.18
CA ASP A 157 -16.87 -4.28 -7.55
C ASP A 157 -16.34 -4.98 -8.79
N GLY A 158 -16.54 -6.30 -8.87
CA GLY A 158 -16.19 -7.07 -10.06
C GLY A 158 -14.70 -7.09 -10.43
N VAL A 159 -13.78 -6.93 -9.47
CA VAL A 159 -12.34 -6.86 -9.77
C VAL A 159 -11.84 -8.25 -10.16
N ALA A 160 -11.43 -8.41 -11.42
CA ALA A 160 -11.01 -9.70 -11.96
C ALA A 160 -9.78 -10.26 -11.24
N GLN A 161 -9.64 -11.60 -11.26
CA GLN A 161 -8.46 -12.26 -10.67
C GLN A 161 -7.17 -11.77 -11.33
N GLY A 162 -6.16 -11.47 -10.52
CA GLY A 162 -4.88 -10.95 -11.00
C GLY A 162 -4.96 -9.51 -11.49
N VAL A 163 -5.93 -8.73 -11.02
CA VAL A 163 -6.07 -7.30 -11.35
C VAL A 163 -5.99 -6.46 -10.09
N SER A 164 -5.45 -5.25 -10.24
CA SER A 164 -5.48 -4.21 -9.23
C SER A 164 -6.27 -3.00 -9.69
N VAL A 165 -7.00 -2.37 -8.78
CA VAL A 165 -7.71 -1.11 -8.99
C VAL A 165 -7.42 -0.16 -7.85
N ALA A 166 -7.43 1.16 -8.10
CA ALA A 166 -7.14 2.16 -7.08
C ALA A 166 -8.18 3.28 -7.08
N ARG A 167 -8.33 3.94 -5.93
CA ARG A 167 -9.10 5.19 -5.81
C ARG A 167 -8.56 6.06 -4.68
N ALA A 168 -8.67 7.37 -4.87
CA ALA A 168 -8.47 8.33 -3.80
C ALA A 168 -9.61 8.26 -2.78
N ILE A 169 -9.28 8.44 -1.51
CA ILE A 169 -10.20 8.57 -0.40
C ILE A 169 -9.79 9.73 0.50
N ASN A 170 -10.76 10.33 1.18
CA ASN A 170 -10.43 11.20 2.31
C ASN A 170 -9.90 10.31 3.45
N PRO A 171 -8.93 10.79 4.25
CA PRO A 171 -8.56 10.17 5.52
C PRO A 171 -9.77 9.97 6.42
N VAL A 172 -10.25 8.73 6.54
CA VAL A 172 -11.44 8.38 7.32
C VAL A 172 -11.23 7.07 8.08
N LYS A 173 -11.92 6.92 9.20
CA LYS A 173 -12.03 5.64 9.90
C LYS A 173 -13.11 4.80 9.20
N ALA A 174 -12.74 3.60 8.78
CA ALA A 174 -13.66 2.66 8.16
C ALA A 174 -13.32 1.23 8.58
N THR A 175 -14.31 0.36 8.56
CA THR A 175 -14.09 -1.09 8.60
C THR A 175 -14.43 -1.63 7.22
N LEU A 176 -13.54 -2.41 6.65
CA LEU A 176 -13.66 -2.96 5.31
C LEU A 176 -13.95 -4.45 5.38
N VAL A 177 -14.66 -4.95 4.37
CA VAL A 177 -14.86 -6.37 4.13
C VAL A 177 -14.68 -6.62 2.64
N SER A 178 -14.11 -7.77 2.29
CA SER A 178 -14.00 -8.20 0.90
C SER A 178 -14.81 -9.47 0.69
N ALA A 179 -15.12 -9.80 -0.55
CA ALA A 179 -15.84 -11.02 -0.89
C ALA A 179 -15.39 -11.59 -2.24
N CYS A 180 -15.52 -12.92 -2.35
CA CYS A 180 -15.49 -13.67 -3.60
C CYS A 180 -16.88 -14.28 -3.81
N GLY A 181 -17.69 -13.67 -4.67
CA GLY A 181 -19.10 -14.03 -4.78
C GLY A 181 -19.83 -13.86 -3.44
N THR A 182 -20.42 -14.92 -2.92
CA THR A 182 -21.17 -14.89 -1.64
C THR A 182 -20.31 -15.13 -0.40
N VAL A 183 -19.02 -15.47 -0.57
CA VAL A 183 -18.13 -15.77 0.55
C VAL A 183 -17.38 -14.50 0.95
N ALA A 184 -17.67 -13.99 2.14
CA ALA A 184 -17.03 -12.79 2.68
C ALA A 184 -15.81 -13.13 3.53
N THR A 185 -14.85 -12.20 3.56
CA THR A 185 -13.70 -12.26 4.47
C THR A 185 -14.11 -11.86 5.89
N LYS A 186 -13.21 -12.05 6.85
CA LYS A 186 -13.27 -11.27 8.10
C LYS A 186 -13.12 -9.78 7.79
N THR A 187 -13.66 -8.95 8.67
CA THR A 187 -13.52 -7.48 8.56
C THR A 187 -12.09 -7.04 8.87
N LEU A 188 -11.65 -5.98 8.19
CA LEU A 188 -10.38 -5.30 8.40
C LEU A 188 -10.65 -3.85 8.81
N ALA A 189 -10.19 -3.44 9.99
CA ALA A 189 -10.23 -2.04 10.38
C ALA A 189 -9.16 -1.27 9.58
N LEU A 190 -9.57 -0.22 8.85
CA LEU A 190 -8.63 0.64 8.16
C LEU A 190 -7.82 1.42 9.22
N PRO A 191 -6.48 1.46 9.12
CA PRO A 191 -5.70 2.30 10.01
C PRO A 191 -6.02 3.78 9.78
N ALA A 192 -5.61 4.63 10.72
CA ALA A 192 -5.64 6.07 10.49
C ALA A 192 -4.64 6.40 9.38
N LEU A 193 -5.15 6.71 8.19
CA LEU A 193 -4.35 7.09 7.03
C LEU A 193 -4.13 8.60 7.02
N GLU A 194 -2.99 9.02 6.50
CA GLU A 194 -2.63 10.41 6.28
C GLU A 194 -2.76 10.80 4.80
N PRO A 195 -2.88 12.10 4.48
CA PRO A 195 -2.73 12.58 3.11
C PRO A 195 -1.43 12.08 2.44
N GLY A 196 -1.56 11.55 1.23
CA GLY A 196 -0.45 10.96 0.47
C GLY A 196 -0.10 9.52 0.85
N ASP A 197 -0.78 8.90 1.82
CA ASP A 197 -0.62 7.47 2.08
C ASP A 197 -1.16 6.61 0.94
N HIS A 198 -0.45 5.55 0.61
CA HIS A 198 -0.90 4.52 -0.32
C HIS A 198 -1.14 3.21 0.42
N TYR A 199 -2.41 2.90 0.71
CA TYR A 199 -2.78 1.69 1.43
C TYR A 199 -3.20 0.58 0.45
N SER A 200 -2.47 -0.53 0.48
CA SER A 200 -2.74 -1.71 -0.36
C SER A 200 -3.60 -2.71 0.38
N LEU A 201 -4.64 -3.19 -0.29
CA LEU A 201 -5.57 -4.20 0.18
C LEU A 201 -5.47 -5.42 -0.73
N PHE A 202 -5.07 -6.55 -0.18
CA PHE A 202 -4.89 -7.79 -0.92
C PHE A 202 -5.97 -8.79 -0.52
N LEU A 203 -6.83 -9.12 -1.47
CA LEU A 203 -7.72 -10.27 -1.37
C LEU A 203 -6.91 -11.50 -1.79
N VAL A 204 -6.59 -12.37 -0.83
CA VAL A 204 -5.77 -13.59 -1.01
C VAL A 204 -6.56 -14.82 -0.55
N GLY A 205 -5.93 -15.99 -0.57
CA GLY A 205 -6.58 -17.25 -0.23
C GLY A 205 -7.26 -17.89 -1.43
N THR A 206 -8.45 -18.44 -1.23
CA THR A 206 -9.26 -19.08 -2.29
C THR A 206 -10.65 -18.44 -2.33
N ASP A 207 -11.42 -18.68 -3.38
CA ASP A 207 -12.83 -18.32 -3.49
C ASP A 207 -13.69 -18.84 -2.31
N ALA A 208 -13.40 -20.04 -1.80
CA ALA A 208 -14.12 -20.64 -0.66
C ALA A 208 -13.64 -20.15 0.72
N ALA A 209 -12.42 -19.63 0.80
CA ALA A 209 -11.85 -19.10 2.03
C ALA A 209 -11.02 -17.83 1.73
N PRO A 210 -11.68 -16.75 1.27
CA PRO A 210 -10.98 -15.53 0.93
C PRO A 210 -10.52 -14.82 2.20
N VAL A 211 -9.42 -14.10 2.07
CA VAL A 211 -8.80 -13.38 3.18
C VAL A 211 -8.40 -11.99 2.72
N LEU A 212 -8.83 -10.96 3.45
CA LEU A 212 -8.41 -9.59 3.23
C LEU A 212 -7.20 -9.26 4.10
N ARG A 213 -6.15 -8.72 3.48
CA ARG A 213 -4.94 -8.20 4.13
C ARG A 213 -4.73 -6.75 3.75
N GLY A 214 -4.29 -5.94 4.69
CA GLY A 214 -4.06 -4.51 4.46
C GLY A 214 -2.65 -4.13 4.86
N GLN A 215 -1.98 -3.33 4.04
CA GLN A 215 -0.60 -2.91 4.27
C GLN A 215 -0.37 -1.51 3.73
N LEU A 216 0.23 -0.64 4.55
CA LEU A 216 0.74 0.64 4.08
C LEU A 216 1.92 0.40 3.14
N SER A 217 1.90 1.05 1.98
CA SER A 217 2.97 0.94 0.98
C SER A 217 4.11 1.86 1.36
N ALA A 218 5.34 1.42 1.11
CA ALA A 218 6.53 2.22 1.28
C ALA A 218 7.54 1.88 0.18
N THR A 219 8.46 2.81 -0.07
CA THR A 219 9.55 2.66 -1.04
C THR A 219 10.86 2.53 -0.29
N ASP A 220 11.77 1.72 -0.81
CA ASP A 220 13.12 1.62 -0.28
C ASP A 220 13.80 3.00 -0.27
N PRO A 221 14.62 3.30 0.76
CA PRO A 221 15.36 4.55 0.77
C PRO A 221 16.29 4.60 -0.44
N TYR A 222 16.21 5.69 -1.19
CA TYR A 222 17.17 5.94 -2.26
C TYR A 222 18.48 6.48 -1.65
N GLN A 223 19.58 5.77 -1.89
CA GLN A 223 20.93 6.26 -1.59
C GLN A 223 21.64 6.55 -2.92
N ARG A 224 22.34 7.70 -2.98
CA ARG A 224 23.15 8.09 -4.15
C ARG A 224 24.41 7.26 -4.27
#